data_AF-A0A3C1Q5S5-F1
#
_entry.id   AF-A0A3C1Q5S5-F1
#
_cell.length_a   1.000
_cell.length_b   1.000
_cell.length_c   1.000
_cell.angle_alpha   90.00
_cell.angle_beta   90.00
_cell.angle_gamma   90.00
#
_symmetry.space_group_name_H-M   'P 1'
#
loop_
_entity.id
_entity.type
_entity.pdbx_description
1 polymer ?
#
loop_
_entity_poly.entity_id
_entity_poly.type
_entity_poly.pdbx_seq_one_letter_code
_entity_poly.pdbx_strand_id
1 'polypeptide(L)'
;MGYRMGGLICMLGLGAKYLDEIRNLVDRIEKTQSASIAQAAEAIVESVTQGGAVHILDTGHMLMNELFGRAGGLMMPRPVNIKMEVDNPGPARPGKTKEMVYLDEIPGLPEFILDRSDIYPGDVLIIGSVSGKNALPVGLALLARERGIKVIAMTSVAYSSSLTPQHPSGKRLFEAADIVLDNCGVIGDAILEVEGLDTKAMPTSGIAAACLMWTLEAEIIDRMLKRGLTPQVWKSNHLPGAGEFNRRALEETERVGY
;
A
#
# COMPACT_ATOMS: atom_id res chain seq x y z
N MET A 1 -12.08 -39.18 -3.87
CA MET A 1 -13.21 -39.17 -2.91
C MET A 1 -13.54 -37.71 -2.64
N GLY A 2 -14.62 -37.21 -3.26
CA GLY A 2 -14.89 -35.78 -3.40
C GLY A 2 -15.26 -35.12 -2.08
N TYR A 3 -14.55 -34.04 -1.74
CA TYR A 3 -14.99 -33.11 -0.70
C TYR A 3 -16.23 -32.37 -1.19
N ARG A 4 -17.33 -32.47 -0.44
CA ARG A 4 -18.57 -31.74 -0.67
C ARG A 4 -18.33 -30.23 -0.59
N MET A 5 -18.24 -29.55 -1.72
CA MET A 5 -18.51 -28.11 -1.84
C MET A 5 -20.03 -27.88 -1.76
N GLY A 6 -20.61 -27.89 -0.56
CA GLY A 6 -22.06 -27.79 -0.43
C GLY A 6 -22.52 -27.33 0.93
N GLY A 7 -22.06 -26.15 1.37
CA GLY A 7 -22.47 -25.58 2.66
C GLY A 7 -22.79 -24.09 2.58
N LEU A 8 -21.82 -23.26 2.19
CA LEU A 8 -21.99 -21.80 2.13
C LEU A 8 -22.39 -21.27 0.75
N ILE A 9 -21.78 -21.80 -0.32
CA ILE A 9 -21.95 -21.27 -1.69
C ILE A 9 -23.38 -21.47 -2.20
N CYS A 10 -24.06 -22.56 -1.82
CA CYS A 10 -25.45 -22.82 -2.24
C CYS A 10 -26.49 -21.86 -1.63
N MET A 11 -26.14 -21.11 -0.58
CA MET A 11 -27.03 -20.10 0.02
C MET A 11 -26.77 -18.68 -0.50
N LEU A 12 -25.71 -18.48 -1.29
CA LEU A 12 -25.26 -17.16 -1.74
C LEU A 12 -25.53 -16.96 -3.23
N GLY A 13 -26.10 -15.81 -3.60
CA GLY A 13 -26.24 -15.36 -4.99
C GLY A 13 -24.99 -14.59 -5.45
N LEU A 14 -25.07 -13.26 -5.46
CA LEU A 14 -23.95 -12.37 -5.82
C LEU A 14 -22.69 -12.61 -4.97
N GLY A 15 -22.86 -12.96 -3.69
CA GLY A 15 -21.74 -13.27 -2.80
C GLY A 15 -20.90 -14.46 -3.28
N ALA A 16 -21.51 -15.50 -3.85
CA ALA A 16 -20.77 -16.63 -4.42
C ALA A 16 -19.92 -16.19 -5.62
N LYS A 17 -20.51 -15.39 -6.53
CA LYS A 17 -19.80 -14.82 -7.68
C LYS A 17 -18.61 -13.95 -7.23
N TYR A 18 -18.80 -13.13 -6.21
CA TYR A 18 -17.72 -12.29 -5.67
C TYR A 18 -16.58 -13.15 -5.11
N LEU A 19 -16.88 -14.21 -4.36
CA LEU A 19 -15.84 -15.11 -3.84
C LEU A 19 -15.06 -15.79 -4.97
N ASP A 20 -15.72 -16.17 -6.07
CA ASP A 20 -15.04 -16.72 -7.24
C ASP A 20 -14.14 -15.68 -7.92
N GLU A 21 -14.59 -14.42 -8.04
CA GLU A 21 -13.75 -13.33 -8.55
C GLU A 21 -12.53 -13.06 -7.67
N ILE A 22 -12.67 -13.13 -6.35
CA ILE A 22 -11.53 -12.99 -5.42
C ILE A 22 -10.55 -14.16 -5.56
N ARG A 23 -11.01 -15.41 -5.75
CA ARG A 23 -10.12 -16.55 -6.02
C ARG A 23 -9.35 -16.32 -7.32
N ASN A 24 -10.04 -15.93 -8.39
CA ASN A 24 -9.42 -15.64 -9.67
C ASN A 24 -8.39 -14.49 -9.57
N LEU A 25 -8.69 -13.48 -8.76
CA LEU A 25 -7.79 -12.36 -8.49
C LEU A 25 -6.50 -12.83 -7.80
N VAL A 26 -6.62 -13.66 -6.75
CA VAL A 26 -5.46 -14.23 -6.05
C VAL A 26 -4.64 -15.12 -6.99
N ASP A 27 -5.28 -15.96 -7.79
CA ASP A 27 -4.61 -16.77 -8.81
C ASP A 27 -3.82 -15.91 -9.83
N ARG A 28 -4.36 -14.74 -10.20
CA ARG A 28 -3.67 -13.79 -11.09
C ARG A 28 -2.46 -13.18 -10.39
N ILE A 29 -2.59 -12.78 -9.13
CA ILE A 29 -1.50 -12.25 -8.33
C ILE A 29 -0.37 -13.29 -8.24
N GLU A 30 -0.70 -14.54 -7.90
CA GLU A 30 0.27 -15.63 -7.83
C GLU A 30 1.00 -15.82 -9.17
N LYS A 31 0.26 -15.91 -10.28
CA LYS A 31 0.84 -16.18 -11.60
C LYS A 31 1.68 -15.05 -12.18
N THR A 32 1.43 -13.80 -11.76
CA THR A 32 2.02 -12.63 -12.43
C THR A 32 2.95 -11.80 -11.56
N GLN A 33 2.79 -11.83 -10.23
CA GLN A 33 3.48 -10.91 -9.33
C GLN A 33 4.63 -11.55 -8.53
N SER A 34 4.86 -12.87 -8.59
CA SER A 34 5.92 -13.51 -7.78
C SER A 34 7.29 -12.89 -7.97
N ALA A 35 7.67 -12.54 -9.21
CA ALA A 35 8.96 -11.93 -9.50
C ALA A 35 9.06 -10.51 -8.90
N SER A 36 8.03 -9.69 -9.05
CA SER A 36 7.99 -8.34 -8.48
C SER A 36 7.98 -8.36 -6.95
N ILE A 37 7.25 -9.30 -6.33
CA ILE A 37 7.24 -9.50 -4.87
C ILE A 37 8.62 -9.92 -4.39
N ALA A 38 9.26 -10.87 -5.07
CA ALA A 38 10.61 -11.32 -4.72
C ALA A 38 11.64 -10.17 -4.82
N GLN A 39 11.53 -9.34 -5.86
CA GLN A 39 12.38 -8.16 -6.06
C GLN A 39 12.13 -7.09 -4.99
N ALA A 40 10.87 -6.83 -4.65
CA ALA A 40 10.48 -5.89 -3.60
C ALA A 40 11.01 -6.36 -2.23
N ALA A 41 10.83 -7.63 -1.90
CA ALA A 41 11.33 -8.23 -0.66
C ALA A 41 12.85 -8.10 -0.57
N GLU A 42 13.56 -8.42 -1.66
CA GLU A 42 15.01 -8.29 -1.73
C GLU A 42 15.46 -6.83 -1.50
N ALA A 43 14.86 -5.87 -2.20
CA ALA A 43 15.19 -4.46 -2.05
C ALA A 43 14.96 -3.95 -0.62
N ILE A 44 13.88 -4.41 0.04
CA ILE A 44 13.60 -4.06 1.43
C ILE A 44 14.63 -4.68 2.36
N VAL A 45 14.96 -5.96 2.20
CA VAL A 45 15.98 -6.63 3.03
C VAL A 45 17.35 -5.98 2.84
N GLU A 46 17.75 -5.67 1.62
CA GLU A 46 19.01 -4.96 1.35
C GLU A 46 19.04 -3.59 2.03
N SER A 47 17.96 -2.81 1.93
CA SER A 47 17.86 -1.48 2.55
C SER A 47 18.01 -1.57 4.07
N VAL A 48 17.19 -2.38 4.76
CA VAL A 48 17.21 -2.44 6.23
C VAL A 48 18.50 -3.05 6.78
N THR A 49 19.14 -3.96 6.04
CA THR A 49 20.43 -4.54 6.45
C THR A 49 21.61 -3.59 6.27
N GLN A 50 21.46 -2.57 5.44
CA GLN A 50 22.43 -1.48 5.26
C GLN A 50 22.14 -0.26 6.16
N GLY A 51 21.16 -0.38 7.08
CA GLY A 51 20.77 0.68 8.00
C GLY A 51 19.75 1.67 7.44
N GLY A 52 19.13 1.37 6.30
CA GLY A 52 17.97 2.09 5.79
C GLY A 52 16.65 1.66 6.45
N ALA A 53 15.56 2.26 6.01
CA ALA A 53 14.20 1.99 6.50
C ALA A 53 13.21 1.74 5.37
N VAL A 54 12.09 1.08 5.69
CA VAL A 54 10.95 0.90 4.79
C VAL A 54 9.79 1.79 5.22
N HIS A 55 9.42 2.71 4.35
CA HIS A 55 8.34 3.67 4.55
C HIS A 55 7.15 3.30 3.68
N ILE A 56 5.95 3.56 4.16
CA ILE A 56 4.72 3.35 3.38
C ILE A 56 3.94 4.65 3.36
N LEU A 57 3.45 5.03 2.19
CA LEU A 57 2.47 6.07 1.99
C LEU A 57 1.29 5.48 1.23
N ASP A 58 0.07 5.67 1.71
CA ASP A 58 -1.13 5.25 1.00
C ASP A 58 -2.00 6.46 0.74
N THR A 59 -2.26 6.77 -0.54
CA THR A 59 -3.30 7.74 -0.91
C THR A 59 -4.66 7.07 -1.02
N GLY A 60 -4.72 5.73 -0.92
CA GLY A 60 -5.92 4.92 -0.90
C GLY A 60 -6.52 4.78 0.49
N HIS A 61 -7.24 3.68 0.69
CA HIS A 61 -8.11 3.50 1.86
C HIS A 61 -7.63 2.43 2.85
N MET A 62 -6.57 1.68 2.54
CA MET A 62 -6.43 0.34 3.12
C MET A 62 -5.04 0.02 3.68
N LEU A 63 -3.95 0.37 2.99
CA LEU A 63 -2.61 -0.06 3.41
C LEU A 63 -2.22 0.49 4.77
N MET A 64 -2.59 1.75 5.06
CA MET A 64 -2.33 2.37 6.38
C MET A 64 -3.04 1.67 7.54
N ASN A 65 -4.16 0.99 7.27
CA ASN A 65 -4.95 0.33 8.31
C ASN A 65 -4.63 -1.16 8.43
N GLU A 66 -4.22 -1.80 7.33
CA GLU A 66 -3.97 -3.24 7.31
C GLU A 66 -2.54 -3.61 7.74
N LEU A 67 -1.56 -2.74 7.51
CA LEU A 67 -0.15 -3.09 7.76
C LEU A 67 0.37 -2.71 9.14
N PHE A 68 -0.13 -1.61 9.69
CA PHE A 68 0.50 -1.00 10.87
C PHE A 68 -0.11 -1.51 12.17
N GLY A 69 0.75 -1.94 13.10
CA GLY A 69 0.36 -2.31 14.46
C GLY A 69 -0.53 -3.56 14.54
N ARG A 70 -0.55 -4.39 13.49
CA ARG A 70 -1.36 -5.61 13.44
C ARG A 70 -0.58 -6.85 13.83
N ALA A 71 -1.22 -7.71 14.63
CA ALA A 71 -0.65 -9.00 15.03
C ALA A 71 -0.27 -9.84 13.79
N GLY A 72 0.94 -10.38 13.81
CA GLY A 72 1.51 -11.12 12.68
C GLY A 72 2.27 -10.25 11.68
N GLY A 73 2.17 -8.91 11.76
CA GLY A 73 2.91 -7.98 10.90
C GLY A 73 4.27 -7.60 11.44
N LEU A 74 5.18 -7.28 10.52
CA LEU A 74 6.51 -6.76 10.81
C LEU A 74 6.42 -5.42 11.56
N MET A 75 7.35 -5.18 12.48
CA MET A 75 7.40 -3.92 13.25
C MET A 75 8.14 -2.79 12.51
N MET A 76 8.93 -3.14 11.50
CA MET A 76 9.84 -2.23 10.80
C MET A 76 9.22 -1.24 9.81
N PRO A 77 8.05 -1.50 9.19
CA PRO A 77 7.41 -0.50 8.34
C PRO A 77 7.13 0.81 9.09
N ARG A 78 7.41 1.94 8.45
CA ARG A 78 7.17 3.29 8.98
C ARG A 78 6.04 3.98 8.20
N PRO A 79 4.96 4.44 8.87
CA PRO A 79 3.85 5.07 8.17
C PRO A 79 4.15 6.55 7.88
N VAL A 80 4.05 6.95 6.61
CA VAL A 80 4.12 8.34 6.17
C VAL A 80 2.71 8.94 6.21
N ASN A 81 2.43 9.70 7.26
CA ASN A 81 1.14 10.35 7.46
C ASN A 81 1.19 11.84 7.14
N ILE A 82 0.34 12.30 6.24
CA ILE A 82 0.21 13.72 5.88
C ILE A 82 -1.06 14.27 6.50
N LYS A 83 -0.93 15.29 7.35
CA LYS A 83 -2.07 16.00 7.96
C LYS A 83 -1.93 17.49 7.67
N MET A 84 -2.90 18.06 6.95
CA MET A 84 -2.97 19.48 6.64
C MET A 84 -4.35 19.99 7.01
N GLU A 85 -4.41 20.94 7.94
CA GLU A 85 -5.65 21.59 8.38
C GLU A 85 -5.37 23.08 8.56
N VAL A 86 -6.25 23.91 8.00
CA VAL A 86 -6.18 25.37 8.16
C VAL A 86 -7.55 25.84 8.63
N ASP A 87 -7.68 26.07 9.93
CA ASP A 87 -8.84 26.74 10.51
C ASP A 87 -8.55 28.23 10.72
N ASN A 88 -9.40 29.07 10.15
CA ASN A 88 -9.34 30.52 10.30
C ASN A 88 -10.75 31.10 10.18
N PRO A 89 -11.45 31.28 11.33
CA PRO A 89 -12.82 31.77 11.38
C PRO A 89 -12.87 33.28 11.17
N GLY A 90 -12.70 33.70 9.91
CA GLY A 90 -12.93 35.08 9.50
C GLY A 90 -14.42 35.38 9.30
N PRO A 91 -14.85 36.66 9.41
CA PRO A 91 -16.23 37.04 9.12
C PRO A 91 -16.57 36.74 7.65
N ALA A 92 -17.80 36.27 7.40
CA ALA A 92 -18.31 36.08 6.05
C ALA A 92 -18.31 37.41 5.28
N ARG A 93 -17.78 37.41 4.05
CA ARG A 93 -17.75 38.57 3.17
C ARG A 93 -18.51 38.24 1.88
N PRO A 94 -19.49 39.07 1.46
CA PRO A 94 -20.23 38.84 0.21
C PRO A 94 -19.28 38.64 -0.98
N GLY A 95 -19.52 37.60 -1.78
CA GLY A 95 -18.71 37.28 -2.96
C GLY A 95 -17.35 36.64 -2.68
N LYS A 96 -17.01 36.32 -1.43
CA LYS A 96 -15.79 35.57 -1.08
C LYS A 96 -16.14 34.14 -0.68
N THR A 97 -15.83 33.19 -1.55
CA THR A 97 -15.85 31.75 -1.26
C THR A 97 -14.42 31.24 -1.15
N LYS A 98 -14.19 30.26 -0.28
CA LYS A 98 -12.93 29.52 -0.22
C LYS A 98 -13.05 28.33 -1.18
N GLU A 99 -12.16 28.24 -2.16
CA GLU A 99 -12.09 27.06 -3.00
C GLU A 99 -11.56 25.88 -2.18
N MET A 100 -12.09 24.70 -2.46
CA MET A 100 -11.56 23.46 -1.90
C MET A 100 -10.28 23.12 -2.67
N VAL A 101 -9.19 22.91 -1.94
CA VAL A 101 -7.89 22.53 -2.49
C VAL A 101 -7.58 21.12 -2.00
N TYR A 102 -7.29 20.20 -2.92
CA TYR A 102 -6.81 18.86 -2.59
C TYR A 102 -5.28 18.85 -2.47
N LEU A 103 -4.74 17.87 -1.76
CA LEU A 103 -3.28 17.74 -1.60
C LEU A 103 -2.55 17.66 -2.96
N ASP A 104 -3.17 17.03 -3.96
CA ASP A 104 -2.67 16.93 -5.34
C ASP A 104 -2.48 18.29 -6.04
N GLU A 105 -3.10 19.35 -5.54
CA GLU A 105 -3.09 20.69 -6.15
C GLU A 105 -2.13 21.65 -5.45
N ILE A 106 -1.50 21.24 -4.35
CA ILE A 106 -0.60 22.07 -3.56
C ILE A 106 0.81 22.04 -4.19
N PRO A 107 1.29 23.15 -4.78
CA PRO A 107 2.62 23.19 -5.40
C PRO A 107 3.71 22.99 -4.35
N GLY A 108 4.74 22.21 -4.68
CA GLY A 108 5.86 21.95 -3.77
C GLY A 108 5.56 20.96 -2.64
N LEU A 109 4.36 20.34 -2.62
CA LEU A 109 3.99 19.42 -1.55
C LEU A 109 4.87 18.15 -1.50
N PRO A 110 5.22 17.48 -2.63
CA PRO A 110 6.15 16.35 -2.58
C PRO A 110 7.51 16.70 -1.97
N GLU A 111 8.06 17.86 -2.31
CA GLU A 111 9.30 18.40 -1.77
C GLU A 111 9.17 18.62 -0.27
N PHE A 112 8.11 19.32 0.16
CA PHE A 112 7.84 19.55 1.58
C PHE A 112 7.72 18.25 2.36
N ILE A 113 7.03 17.24 1.83
CA ILE A 113 6.87 15.93 2.48
C ILE A 113 8.23 15.29 2.70
N LEU A 114 9.05 15.17 1.64
CA LEU A 114 10.36 14.52 1.76
C LEU A 114 11.32 15.32 2.64
N ASP A 115 11.35 16.65 2.51
CA ASP A 115 12.20 17.54 3.31
C ASP A 115 11.84 17.50 4.80
N ARG A 116 10.57 17.22 5.13
CA ARG A 116 10.09 17.16 6.52
C ARG A 116 10.08 15.76 7.10
N SER A 117 10.30 14.73 6.29
CA SER A 117 10.30 13.32 6.67
C SER A 117 11.70 12.80 7.00
N ASP A 118 11.76 11.75 7.82
CA ASP A 118 12.98 10.98 8.07
C ASP A 118 13.14 9.88 7.00
N ILE A 119 13.07 10.25 5.73
CA ILE A 119 13.24 9.37 4.56
C ILE A 119 14.51 9.79 3.83
N TYR A 120 15.49 8.89 3.76
CA TYR A 120 16.84 9.20 3.31
C TYR A 120 17.28 8.35 2.12
N PRO A 121 18.34 8.76 1.38
CA PRO A 121 18.93 7.92 0.33
C PRO A 121 19.31 6.54 0.89
N GLY A 122 18.94 5.46 0.19
CA GLY A 122 19.11 4.08 0.65
C GLY A 122 17.86 3.48 1.32
N ASP A 123 16.86 4.29 1.67
CA ASP A 123 15.57 3.81 2.14
C ASP A 123 14.70 3.26 0.99
N VAL A 124 13.65 2.54 1.37
CA VAL A 124 12.56 2.12 0.49
C VAL A 124 11.29 2.90 0.82
N LEU A 125 10.62 3.43 -0.20
CA LEU A 125 9.29 4.05 -0.08
C LEU A 125 8.27 3.26 -0.91
N ILE A 126 7.33 2.63 -0.22
CA ILE A 126 6.15 1.99 -0.83
C ILE A 126 5.05 3.05 -0.97
N ILE A 127 4.55 3.25 -2.18
CA ILE A 127 3.44 4.19 -2.45
C ILE A 127 2.23 3.41 -2.95
N GLY A 128 1.14 3.44 -2.18
CA GLY A 128 -0.15 2.89 -2.53
C GLY A 128 -1.05 3.90 -3.22
N SER A 129 -1.50 3.58 -4.43
CA SER A 129 -2.56 4.32 -5.12
C SER A 129 -3.20 3.45 -6.18
N VAL A 130 -4.49 3.11 -6.03
CA VAL A 130 -5.19 2.20 -6.94
C VAL A 130 -5.18 2.72 -8.38
N SER A 131 -5.50 4.00 -8.57
CA SER A 131 -5.48 4.64 -9.89
C SER A 131 -4.09 5.12 -10.30
N GLY A 132 -3.25 5.54 -9.34
CA GLY A 132 -1.91 6.04 -9.60
C GLY A 132 -1.84 7.27 -10.53
N LYS A 133 -2.97 7.93 -10.84
CA LYS A 133 -3.02 8.98 -11.87
C LYS A 133 -2.75 10.39 -11.32
N ASN A 134 -2.95 10.58 -10.02
CA ASN A 134 -2.95 11.91 -9.41
C ASN A 134 -1.52 12.46 -9.25
N ALA A 135 -1.40 13.78 -9.12
CA ALA A 135 -0.11 14.46 -9.13
C ALA A 135 0.77 14.13 -7.90
N LEU A 136 0.21 14.04 -6.69
CA LEU A 136 0.96 13.81 -5.46
C LEU A 136 1.71 12.47 -5.45
N PRO A 137 1.08 11.28 -5.64
CA PRO A 137 1.80 10.01 -5.59
C PRO A 137 2.86 9.91 -6.69
N VAL A 138 2.62 10.50 -7.87
CA VAL A 138 3.57 10.50 -8.98
C VAL A 138 4.76 11.43 -8.70
N GLY A 139 4.50 12.66 -8.26
CA GLY A 139 5.55 13.63 -7.93
C GLY A 139 6.43 13.13 -6.79
N LEU A 140 5.83 12.53 -5.77
CA LEU A 140 6.57 11.92 -4.67
C LEU A 140 7.45 10.75 -5.13
N ALA A 141 6.92 9.86 -5.99
CA ALA A 141 7.68 8.75 -6.55
C ALA A 141 8.90 9.22 -7.36
N LEU A 142 8.71 10.22 -8.23
CA LEU A 142 9.80 10.75 -9.06
C LEU A 142 10.87 11.41 -8.19
N LEU A 143 10.47 12.29 -7.27
CA LEU A 143 11.39 13.02 -6.42
C LEU A 143 12.13 12.09 -5.45
N ALA A 144 11.47 11.07 -4.88
CA ALA A 144 12.11 10.10 -4.01
C ALA A 144 13.23 9.36 -4.74
N ARG A 145 12.99 8.93 -5.99
CA ARG A 145 14.01 8.26 -6.82
C ARG A 145 15.18 9.16 -7.15
N GLU A 146 14.92 10.42 -7.49
CA GLU A 146 15.97 11.42 -7.70
C GLU A 146 16.85 11.61 -6.46
N ARG A 147 16.27 11.45 -5.25
CA ARG A 147 16.98 11.50 -3.97
C ARG A 147 17.61 10.16 -3.55
N GLY A 148 17.64 9.15 -4.42
CA GLY A 148 18.25 7.85 -4.11
C GLY A 148 17.42 6.95 -3.18
N ILE A 149 16.13 7.22 -3.03
CA ILE A 149 15.18 6.35 -2.33
C ILE A 149 14.61 5.36 -3.35
N LYS A 150 14.58 4.07 -3.00
CA LYS A 150 13.98 3.02 -3.83
C LYS A 150 12.46 3.12 -3.75
N VAL A 151 11.77 3.25 -4.88
CA VAL A 151 10.31 3.37 -4.89
C VAL A 151 9.62 2.10 -5.35
N ILE A 152 8.69 1.60 -4.55
CA ILE A 152 7.80 0.48 -4.87
C ILE A 152 6.38 1.02 -5.02
N ALA A 153 5.79 0.88 -6.20
CA ALA A 153 4.38 1.23 -6.43
C ALA A 153 3.48 0.04 -6.13
N MET A 154 2.40 0.27 -5.39
CA MET A 154 1.27 -0.66 -5.29
C MET A 154 0.03 -0.03 -5.91
N THR A 155 -0.46 -0.63 -7.01
CA THR A 155 -1.49 -0.02 -7.86
C THR A 155 -2.27 -1.07 -8.65
N SER A 156 -3.35 -0.68 -9.33
CA SER A 156 -3.95 -1.50 -10.39
C SER A 156 -3.37 -1.04 -11.72
N VAL A 157 -2.48 -1.80 -12.33
CA VAL A 157 -1.84 -1.38 -13.60
C VAL A 157 -2.88 -1.25 -14.71
N ALA A 158 -3.84 -2.16 -14.77
CA ALA A 158 -4.93 -2.11 -15.75
C ALA A 158 -5.79 -0.84 -15.59
N TYR A 159 -6.22 -0.52 -14.37
CA TYR A 159 -7.04 0.66 -14.12
C TYR A 159 -6.23 1.94 -14.33
N SER A 160 -5.01 2.00 -13.79
CA SER A 160 -4.12 3.13 -13.96
C SER A 160 -3.89 3.45 -15.43
N SER A 161 -3.59 2.44 -16.24
CA SER A 161 -3.36 2.59 -17.69
C SER A 161 -4.56 3.15 -18.46
N SER A 162 -5.80 2.91 -17.99
CA SER A 162 -7.01 3.45 -18.64
C SER A 162 -7.26 4.93 -18.37
N LEU A 163 -6.53 5.54 -17.42
CA LEU A 163 -6.79 6.89 -16.94
C LEU A 163 -5.79 7.89 -17.53
N THR A 164 -6.23 9.12 -17.74
CA THR A 164 -5.33 10.24 -18.09
C THR A 164 -4.50 10.64 -16.87
N PRO A 165 -3.16 10.69 -16.97
CA PRO A 165 -2.29 11.16 -15.89
C PRO A 165 -2.53 12.65 -15.61
N GLN A 166 -2.44 13.03 -14.34
CA GLN A 166 -2.61 14.42 -13.90
C GLN A 166 -1.29 15.10 -13.52
N HIS A 167 -0.22 14.32 -13.34
CA HIS A 167 1.10 14.89 -13.08
C HIS A 167 1.68 15.52 -14.37
N PRO A 168 2.34 16.70 -14.29
CA PRO A 168 2.91 17.38 -15.46
C PRO A 168 3.92 16.54 -16.28
N SER A 169 4.54 15.53 -15.67
CA SER A 169 5.44 14.61 -16.40
C SER A 169 4.72 13.67 -17.37
N GLY A 170 3.38 13.64 -17.38
CA GLY A 170 2.59 12.71 -18.18
C GLY A 170 2.68 11.25 -17.73
N LYS A 171 3.17 11.01 -16.51
CA LYS A 171 3.34 9.66 -15.94
C LYS A 171 2.24 9.34 -14.93
N ARG A 172 2.03 8.05 -14.73
CA ARG A 172 1.29 7.45 -13.63
C ARG A 172 2.26 6.82 -12.65
N LEU A 173 1.77 6.42 -11.47
CA LEU A 173 2.60 5.91 -10.38
C LEU A 173 3.46 4.70 -10.81
N PHE A 174 2.88 3.75 -11.54
CA PHE A 174 3.62 2.57 -12.01
C PHE A 174 4.75 2.90 -13.01
N GLU A 175 4.67 4.05 -13.68
CA GLU A 175 5.69 4.55 -14.62
C GLU A 175 6.75 5.42 -13.90
N ALA A 176 6.46 5.79 -12.66
CA ALA A 176 7.31 6.62 -11.82
C ALA A 176 8.14 5.81 -10.81
N ALA A 177 7.75 4.57 -10.49
CA ALA A 177 8.43 3.70 -9.52
C ALA A 177 9.57 2.85 -10.12
N ASP A 178 10.39 2.25 -9.25
CA ASP A 178 11.42 1.28 -9.64
C ASP A 178 10.88 -0.15 -9.72
N ILE A 179 9.96 -0.50 -8.81
CA ILE A 179 9.30 -1.81 -8.74
C ILE A 179 7.79 -1.58 -8.68
N VAL A 180 7.02 -2.42 -9.38
CA VAL A 180 5.56 -2.34 -9.42
C VAL A 180 4.97 -3.64 -8.89
N LEU A 181 4.14 -3.53 -7.87
CA LEU A 181 3.25 -4.57 -7.37
C LEU A 181 1.85 -4.29 -7.91
N ASP A 182 1.48 -5.00 -8.98
CA ASP A 182 0.14 -4.89 -9.57
C ASP A 182 -0.85 -5.69 -8.73
N ASN A 183 -1.84 -5.00 -8.16
CA ASN A 183 -2.92 -5.63 -7.41
C ASN A 183 -3.89 -6.41 -8.31
N CYS A 184 -3.69 -6.39 -9.63
CA CYS A 184 -4.51 -7.10 -10.63
C CYS A 184 -6.01 -6.75 -10.56
N GLY A 185 -6.33 -5.60 -9.96
CA GLY A 185 -7.67 -5.05 -9.86
C GLY A 185 -8.20 -4.64 -11.22
N VAL A 186 -9.51 -4.39 -11.29
CA VAL A 186 -10.21 -4.06 -12.53
C VAL A 186 -10.44 -2.56 -12.69
N ILE A 187 -10.69 -2.14 -13.93
CA ILE A 187 -11.07 -0.76 -14.25
C ILE A 187 -12.30 -0.36 -13.42
N GLY A 188 -12.22 0.80 -12.78
CA GLY A 188 -13.27 1.31 -11.90
C GLY A 188 -13.31 0.69 -10.51
N ASP A 189 -12.44 -0.29 -10.21
CA ASP A 189 -12.37 -1.01 -8.94
C ASP A 189 -13.74 -1.51 -8.45
N ALA A 190 -14.50 -2.09 -9.36
CA ALA A 190 -15.77 -2.73 -9.07
C ALA A 190 -15.98 -3.90 -10.03
N ILE A 191 -16.06 -5.12 -9.50
CA ILE A 191 -15.94 -6.34 -10.31
C ILE A 191 -17.28 -6.91 -10.81
N LEU A 192 -18.35 -6.76 -10.03
CA LEU A 192 -19.63 -7.39 -10.33
C LEU A 192 -20.60 -6.44 -11.01
N GLU A 193 -21.15 -6.87 -12.15
CA GLU A 193 -22.38 -6.31 -12.70
C GLU A 193 -23.58 -6.87 -11.92
N VAL A 194 -24.49 -5.98 -11.52
CA VAL A 194 -25.65 -6.33 -10.69
C VAL A 194 -26.90 -5.84 -11.39
N GLU A 195 -27.84 -6.75 -11.65
CA GLU A 195 -29.13 -6.41 -12.24
C GLU A 195 -29.85 -5.37 -11.37
N GLY A 196 -30.28 -4.28 -11.99
CA GLY A 196 -30.92 -3.14 -11.31
C GLY A 196 -29.97 -2.06 -10.79
N LEU A 197 -28.65 -2.21 -10.98
CA LEU A 197 -27.67 -1.13 -10.73
C LEU A 197 -27.08 -0.62 -12.05
N ASP A 198 -26.90 0.70 -12.16
CA ASP A 198 -26.28 1.35 -13.32
C ASP A 198 -24.75 1.28 -13.31
N THR A 199 -24.16 0.80 -12.21
CA THR A 199 -22.71 0.68 -12.03
C THR A 199 -22.34 -0.69 -11.48
N LYS A 200 -21.11 -1.12 -11.78
CA LYS A 200 -20.53 -2.29 -11.13
C LYS A 200 -20.36 -2.04 -9.63
N ALA A 201 -20.36 -3.12 -8.87
CA ALA A 201 -20.22 -3.10 -7.42
C ALA A 201 -19.12 -4.08 -6.96
N MET A 202 -18.78 -3.98 -5.67
CA MET A 202 -17.79 -4.79 -4.95
C MET A 202 -16.34 -4.53 -5.41
N PRO A 203 -15.58 -3.73 -4.64
CA PRO A 203 -14.18 -3.46 -4.97
C PRO A 203 -13.29 -4.66 -4.72
N THR A 204 -12.16 -4.69 -5.41
CA THR A 204 -11.21 -5.80 -5.33
C THR A 204 -9.83 -5.35 -4.87
N SER A 205 -9.50 -4.07 -5.09
CA SER A 205 -8.19 -3.50 -4.82
C SER A 205 -7.74 -3.69 -3.37
N GLY A 206 -8.65 -3.53 -2.39
CA GLY A 206 -8.34 -3.69 -0.98
C GLY A 206 -7.92 -5.12 -0.61
N ILE A 207 -8.66 -6.13 -1.07
CA ILE A 207 -8.32 -7.53 -0.79
C ILE A 207 -7.02 -7.92 -1.49
N ALA A 208 -6.85 -7.50 -2.75
CA ALA A 208 -5.64 -7.76 -3.50
C ALA A 208 -4.40 -7.11 -2.88
N ALA A 209 -4.49 -5.83 -2.50
CA ALA A 209 -3.39 -5.12 -1.88
C ALA A 209 -3.03 -5.73 -0.51
N ALA A 210 -4.02 -6.17 0.28
CA ALA A 210 -3.74 -6.89 1.52
C ALA A 210 -3.01 -8.21 1.25
N CYS A 211 -3.49 -8.98 0.26
CA CYS A 211 -2.85 -10.23 -0.15
C CYS A 211 -1.40 -10.02 -0.58
N LEU A 212 -1.15 -9.03 -1.45
CA LEU A 212 0.20 -8.68 -1.90
C LEU A 212 1.12 -8.31 -0.75
N MET A 213 0.66 -7.46 0.17
CA MET A 213 1.49 -7.01 1.28
C MET A 213 1.82 -8.12 2.27
N TRP A 214 0.83 -8.93 2.67
CA TRP A 214 1.08 -10.07 3.55
C TRP A 214 2.00 -11.11 2.90
N THR A 215 1.92 -11.26 1.57
CA THR A 215 2.85 -12.11 0.81
C THR A 215 4.26 -11.49 0.78
N LEU A 216 4.36 -10.18 0.60
CA LEU A 216 5.63 -9.44 0.64
C LEU A 216 6.30 -9.55 2.02
N GLU A 217 5.57 -9.35 3.11
CA GLU A 217 6.11 -9.52 4.47
C GLU A 217 6.60 -10.95 4.73
N ALA A 218 5.86 -11.96 4.26
CA ALA A 218 6.30 -13.35 4.36
C ALA A 218 7.62 -13.60 3.61
N GLU A 219 7.77 -13.08 2.39
CA GLU A 219 9.01 -13.19 1.61
C GLU A 219 10.18 -12.43 2.24
N ILE A 220 9.92 -11.28 2.86
CA ILE A 220 10.91 -10.53 3.64
C ILE A 220 11.39 -11.38 4.81
N ILE A 221 10.48 -11.91 5.63
CA ILE A 221 10.81 -12.75 6.79
C ILE A 221 11.65 -13.95 6.37
N ASP A 222 11.24 -14.67 5.33
CA ASP A 222 11.97 -15.84 4.83
C ASP A 222 13.41 -15.48 4.40
N ARG A 223 13.60 -14.35 3.70
CA ARG A 223 14.93 -13.88 3.27
C ARG A 223 15.81 -13.47 4.44
N MET A 224 15.25 -12.76 5.41
CA MET A 224 15.99 -12.32 6.60
C MET A 224 16.44 -13.54 7.41
N LEU A 225 15.55 -14.49 7.66
CA LEU A 225 15.89 -15.72 8.39
C LEU A 225 16.96 -16.55 7.67
N LYS A 226 16.89 -16.66 6.34
CA LYS A 226 17.94 -17.31 5.53
C LYS A 226 19.30 -16.63 5.62
N ARG A 227 19.35 -15.34 5.95
CA ARG A 227 20.58 -14.57 6.22
C ARG A 227 21.02 -14.61 7.69
N GLY A 228 20.32 -15.35 8.54
CA GLY A 228 20.58 -15.37 9.99
C GLY A 228 20.12 -14.11 10.73
N LEU A 229 19.23 -13.32 10.11
CA LEU A 229 18.66 -12.11 10.68
C LEU A 229 17.25 -12.40 11.18
N THR A 230 16.89 -11.86 12.35
CA THR A 230 15.58 -12.10 12.96
C THR A 230 14.79 -10.80 13.03
N PRO A 231 13.82 -10.57 12.12
CA PRO A 231 12.94 -9.41 12.20
C PRO A 231 11.92 -9.55 13.33
N GLN A 232 11.41 -8.42 13.79
CA GLN A 232 10.41 -8.39 14.85
C GLN A 232 8.99 -8.34 14.28
N VAL A 233 8.10 -9.10 14.92
CA VAL A 233 6.71 -9.27 14.50
C VAL A 233 5.79 -9.03 15.68
N TRP A 234 4.67 -8.33 15.44
CA TRP A 234 3.65 -8.09 16.47
C TRP A 234 3.04 -9.40 16.97
N LYS A 235 3.13 -9.63 18.28
CA LYS A 235 2.36 -10.67 18.97
C LYS A 235 0.97 -10.14 19.28
N SER A 236 -0.06 -10.97 19.07
CA SER A 236 -1.44 -10.61 19.42
C SER A 236 -1.57 -10.25 20.89
N ASN A 237 -2.17 -9.08 21.17
CA ASN A 237 -2.35 -8.54 22.52
C ASN A 237 -3.15 -9.46 23.45
N HIS A 238 -3.93 -10.38 22.89
CA HIS A 238 -4.71 -11.35 23.65
C HIS A 238 -3.90 -12.57 24.12
N LEU A 239 -2.65 -12.72 23.66
CA LEU A 239 -1.79 -13.81 24.08
C LEU A 239 -1.06 -13.48 25.38
N PRO A 240 -0.83 -14.47 26.27
CA PRO A 240 -0.04 -14.28 27.48
C PRO A 240 1.33 -13.65 27.20
N GLY A 241 1.69 -12.63 27.96
CA GLY A 241 2.96 -11.91 27.86
C GLY A 241 3.13 -11.01 26.63
N ALA A 242 2.07 -10.75 25.84
CA ALA A 242 2.16 -9.94 24.62
C ALA A 242 2.68 -8.51 24.86
N GLY A 243 2.23 -7.85 25.94
CA GLY A 243 2.65 -6.47 26.22
C GLY A 243 4.14 -6.31 26.56
N GLU A 244 4.75 -7.29 27.23
CA GLU A 244 6.20 -7.29 27.48
C GLU A 244 6.96 -7.67 26.20
N PHE A 245 6.51 -8.71 25.50
CA PHE A 245 7.10 -9.15 24.24
C PHE A 245 7.14 -8.02 23.20
N ASN A 246 5.98 -7.40 22.93
CA ASN A 246 5.87 -6.37 21.90
C ASN A 246 6.70 -5.13 22.23
N ARG A 247 6.83 -4.78 23.51
CA ARG A 247 7.66 -3.64 23.93
C ARG A 247 9.14 -3.90 23.66
N ARG A 248 9.66 -5.06 24.06
CA ARG A 248 11.06 -5.44 23.78
C ARG A 248 11.33 -5.58 22.29
N ALA A 249 10.38 -6.18 21.56
CA ALA A 249 10.48 -6.33 20.11
C ALA A 249 10.53 -4.95 19.44
N LEU A 250 9.68 -4.01 19.85
CA LEU A 250 9.71 -2.65 19.32
C LEU A 250 11.03 -1.93 19.65
N GLU A 251 11.50 -2.01 20.91
CA GLU A 251 12.80 -1.45 21.31
C GLU A 251 13.95 -2.01 20.47
N GLU A 252 13.92 -3.31 20.16
CA GLU A 252 14.92 -3.95 19.30
C GLU A 252 14.82 -3.46 17.86
N THR A 253 13.61 -3.35 17.29
CA THR A 253 13.41 -2.78 15.94
C THR A 253 13.87 -1.34 15.84
N GLU A 254 13.63 -0.51 16.86
CA GLU A 254 14.17 0.86 16.87
C GLU A 254 15.71 0.89 16.96
N ARG A 255 16.32 -0.15 17.54
CA ARG A 255 17.78 -0.27 17.67
C ARG A 255 18.45 -0.78 16.40
N VAL A 256 17.85 -1.75 15.70
CA VAL A 256 18.47 -2.44 14.54
C VAL A 256 17.85 -2.09 13.19
N GLY A 257 16.67 -1.49 13.19
CA GLY A 257 15.93 -1.11 11.99
C GLY A 257 14.95 -2.16 11.45
N TYR A 258 14.89 -3.37 12.02
CA TYR A 258 14.03 -4.46 11.55
C TYR A 258 13.46 -5.39 12.63
#